data_AF-A0A0E2HJ04-F1
#
_entry.id   AF-A0A0E2HJ04-F1
#
_cell.length_a   1.000
_cell.length_b   1.000
_cell.length_c   1.000
_cell.angle_alpha   90.00
_cell.angle_beta   90.00
_cell.angle_gamma   90.00
#
_symmetry.space_group_name_H-M   'P 1'
#
loop_
_entity.id
_entity.type
_entity.pdbx_description
1 polymer ?
#
loop_
_entity_poly.entity_id
_entity_poly.type
_entity_poly.pdbx_seq_one_letter_code
_entity_poly.pdbx_strand_id
1 'polypeptide(L)'
;MDLENQKRVLNISEEHGPENIVVLLGAAEAEAAGLAAETVTAGDPTYAGPLAGVQLGLSVYHICEDEVKAETDPAVYEEQVGMMEMVMDVPAIHEEMEGIRKEYCRY
;
A
#
# COMPACT_ATOMS: atom_id res chain seq x y z
N MET A 1 1.21 1.25 9.55
CA MET A 1 -0.21 1.64 9.47
C MET A 1 -0.76 1.73 10.89
N ASP A 2 -1.34 2.85 11.31
CA ASP A 2 -1.97 2.93 12.64
C ASP A 2 -3.37 2.30 12.69
N LEU A 3 -3.92 2.15 13.90
CA LEU A 3 -5.21 1.51 14.16
C LEU A 3 -6.41 2.25 13.55
N GLU A 4 -6.34 3.57 13.43
CA GLU A 4 -7.42 4.37 12.87
C GLU A 4 -7.48 4.17 11.35
N ASN A 5 -6.33 4.17 10.70
CA ASN A 5 -6.21 3.90 9.28
C ASN A 5 -6.63 2.46 8.93
N GLN A 6 -6.24 1.46 9.74
CA GLN A 6 -6.72 0.09 9.58
C GLN A 6 -8.25 0.01 9.64
N LYS A 7 -8.88 0.66 10.63
CA LYS A 7 -10.34 0.69 10.77
C LYS A 7 -11.00 1.36 9.55
N ARG A 8 -10.41 2.43 9.05
CA ARG A 8 -10.91 3.14 7.87
C ARG A 8 -10.85 2.27 6.62
N VAL A 9 -9.74 1.58 6.39
CA VAL A 9 -9.59 0.64 5.26
C VAL A 9 -10.62 -0.49 5.35
N LEU A 10 -10.80 -1.07 6.55
CA LEU A 10 -11.81 -2.11 6.78
C LEU A 10 -13.21 -1.61 6.43
N ASN A 11 -13.63 -0.47 6.97
CA ASN A 11 -14.96 0.08 6.73
C ASN A 11 -15.22 0.37 5.24
N ILE A 12 -14.25 0.97 4.54
CA ILE A 12 -14.36 1.26 3.10
C ILE A 12 -14.48 -0.06 2.32
N SER A 13 -13.72 -1.09 2.72
CA SER A 13 -13.78 -2.44 2.12
C SER A 13 -15.12 -3.13 2.29
N GLU A 14 -15.75 -2.99 3.46
CA GLU A 14 -17.09 -3.51 3.70
C GLU A 14 -18.17 -2.71 2.96
N GLU A 15 -18.00 -1.39 2.84
CA GLU A 15 -18.98 -0.50 2.20
C GLU A 15 -19.00 -0.62 0.67
N HIS A 16 -17.83 -0.71 0.04
CA HIS A 16 -17.71 -0.66 -1.43
C HIS A 16 -17.32 -1.98 -2.08
N GLY A 17 -16.97 -2.99 -1.28
CA GLY A 17 -16.43 -4.27 -1.76
C GLY A 17 -14.91 -4.17 -1.98
N PRO A 18 -14.13 -5.15 -1.50
CA PRO A 18 -12.67 -5.12 -1.57
C PRO A 18 -12.12 -5.08 -3.01
N GLU A 19 -12.85 -5.64 -3.98
CA GLU A 19 -12.48 -5.62 -5.41
C GLU A 19 -12.57 -4.23 -6.06
N ASN A 20 -13.25 -3.27 -5.41
CA ASN A 20 -13.44 -1.91 -5.93
C ASN A 20 -12.52 -0.89 -5.25
N ILE A 21 -11.51 -1.36 -4.52
CA ILE A 21 -10.64 -0.51 -3.70
C ILE A 21 -9.18 -0.80 -4.03
N VAL A 22 -8.43 0.28 -4.15
CA VAL A 22 -6.98 0.25 -4.27
C VAL A 22 -6.37 1.03 -3.10
N VAL A 23 -5.37 0.47 -2.43
CA VAL A 23 -4.58 1.16 -1.42
C VAL A 23 -3.30 1.69 -2.07
N LEU A 24 -3.06 3.00 -1.94
CA LEU A 24 -1.85 3.64 -2.44
C LEU A 24 -0.98 4.10 -1.27
N LEU A 25 0.24 3.56 -1.20
CA LEU A 25 1.22 3.82 -0.15
C LEU A 25 2.29 4.81 -0.60
N GLY A 26 2.92 5.48 0.37
CA GLY A 26 4.01 6.45 0.16
C GLY A 26 5.05 6.40 1.27
N ALA A 27 5.32 5.21 1.81
CA ALA A 27 6.28 5.02 2.88
C ALA A 27 7.72 5.06 2.32
N ALA A 28 8.63 5.70 3.04
CA ALA A 28 9.97 5.97 2.51
C ALA A 28 10.96 4.80 2.56
N GLU A 29 10.59 3.72 3.24
CA GLU A 29 11.44 2.56 3.50
C GLU A 29 10.69 1.30 3.06
N ALA A 30 11.43 0.36 2.44
CA ALA A 30 10.86 -0.89 1.92
C ALA A 30 10.11 -1.67 3.00
N GLU A 31 10.72 -1.87 4.18
CA GLU A 31 10.10 -2.59 5.30
C GLU A 31 8.79 -1.92 5.77
N ALA A 32 8.75 -0.59 5.84
CA ALA A 32 7.55 0.13 6.24
C ALA A 32 6.43 0.05 5.19
N ALA A 33 6.79 0.09 3.90
CA ALA A 33 5.86 -0.09 2.79
C ALA A 33 5.30 -1.52 2.77
N GLY A 34 6.19 -2.52 2.86
CA GLY A 34 5.85 -3.94 2.91
C GLY A 34 4.92 -4.26 4.07
N LEU A 35 5.24 -3.80 5.28
CA LEU A 35 4.39 -4.01 6.47
C LEU A 35 2.99 -3.41 6.29
N ALA A 36 2.88 -2.21 5.72
CA ALA A 36 1.60 -1.58 5.45
C ALA A 36 0.81 -2.31 4.35
N ALA A 37 1.49 -2.80 3.31
CA ALA A 37 0.91 -3.60 2.24
C ALA A 37 0.42 -4.96 2.76
N GLU A 38 1.21 -5.65 3.59
CA GLU A 38 0.83 -6.91 4.24
C GLU A 38 -0.41 -6.68 5.13
N THR A 39 -0.42 -5.61 5.92
CA THR A 39 -1.54 -5.28 6.82
C THR A 39 -2.89 -5.19 6.08
N VAL A 40 -2.92 -4.62 4.88
CA VAL A 40 -4.17 -4.44 4.10
C VAL A 40 -4.47 -5.62 3.17
N THR A 41 -3.57 -6.59 3.05
CA THR A 41 -3.74 -7.79 2.22
C THR A 41 -3.93 -9.03 3.08
N ALA A 42 -2.92 -9.41 3.85
CA ALA A 42 -2.86 -10.57 4.73
C ALA A 42 -3.37 -10.32 6.16
N GLY A 43 -3.62 -9.05 6.51
CA GLY A 43 -3.98 -8.63 7.87
C GLY A 43 -2.76 -8.20 8.69
N ASP A 44 -2.99 -7.56 9.82
CA ASP A 44 -1.91 -7.02 10.66
C ASP A 44 -1.06 -8.16 11.26
N PRO A 45 0.25 -8.26 10.94
CA PRO A 45 1.11 -9.36 11.38
C PRO A 45 1.45 -9.30 12.88
N THR A 46 1.21 -8.17 13.54
CA THR A 46 1.35 -8.03 15.00
C THR A 46 0.14 -8.61 15.76
N TYR A 47 -0.90 -9.03 15.05
CA TYR A 47 -2.17 -9.53 15.61
C TYR A 47 -2.82 -8.52 16.57
N ALA A 48 -2.65 -7.23 16.30
CA ALA A 48 -3.28 -6.15 17.03
C ALA A 48 -4.16 -5.30 16.08
N GLY A 49 -5.26 -4.76 16.62
CA GLY A 49 -6.07 -3.80 15.88
C GLY A 49 -7.17 -4.38 15.00
N PRO A 50 -7.83 -3.52 14.21
CA PRO A 50 -8.98 -3.87 13.38
C PRO A 50 -8.69 -4.92 12.31
N LEU A 51 -7.45 -5.01 11.81
CA LEU A 51 -7.06 -5.96 10.77
C LEU A 51 -6.32 -7.19 11.31
N ALA A 52 -6.29 -7.39 12.63
CA ALA A 52 -5.72 -8.59 13.24
C ALA A 52 -6.44 -9.86 12.74
N GLY A 53 -5.75 -10.69 11.96
CA GLY A 53 -6.30 -11.91 11.37
C GLY A 53 -7.37 -11.67 10.29
N VAL A 54 -7.51 -10.44 9.78
CA VAL A 54 -8.48 -10.09 8.73
C VAL A 54 -7.76 -9.94 7.40
N GLN A 55 -7.95 -10.91 6.51
CA GLN A 55 -7.36 -10.92 5.18
C GLN A 55 -8.29 -10.26 4.15
N LEU A 56 -8.09 -8.97 3.90
CA LEU A 56 -8.86 -8.24 2.89
C LEU A 56 -8.40 -8.55 1.46
N GLY A 57 -7.11 -8.86 1.26
CA GLY A 57 -6.54 -9.18 -0.06
C GLY A 57 -6.58 -8.03 -1.07
N LEU A 58 -6.63 -6.77 -0.61
CA LEU A 58 -6.80 -5.58 -1.46
C LEU A 58 -5.67 -5.41 -2.47
N SER A 59 -5.95 -4.81 -3.63
CA SER A 59 -4.90 -4.33 -4.52
C SER A 59 -4.14 -3.18 -3.84
N VAL A 60 -2.81 -3.29 -3.77
CA VAL A 60 -1.97 -2.30 -3.07
C VAL A 60 -0.72 -1.95 -3.85
N TYR A 61 -0.46 -0.65 -4.01
CA TYR A 61 0.66 -0.12 -4.79
C TYR A 61 1.40 0.96 -4.00
N HIS A 62 2.63 1.23 -4.42
CA HIS A 62 3.39 2.37 -3.95
C HIS A 62 3.35 3.51 -4.98
N ILE A 63 3.33 4.75 -4.51
CA ILE A 63 3.26 5.96 -5.37
C ILE A 63 4.41 6.04 -6.38
N CYS A 64 5.57 5.47 -6.06
CA CYS A 64 6.74 5.46 -6.94
C CYS A 64 6.77 4.31 -7.96
N GLU A 65 5.73 3.48 -8.05
CA GLU A 65 5.65 2.42 -9.06
C GLU A 65 5.31 2.99 -10.44
N ASP A 66 5.91 2.44 -11.50
CA ASP A 66 5.80 2.98 -12.85
C ASP A 66 4.35 3.02 -13.36
N GLU A 67 3.56 2.00 -13.03
CA GLU A 67 2.13 1.93 -13.35
C GLU A 67 1.31 3.00 -12.62
N VAL A 68 1.65 3.34 -11.38
CA VAL A 68 1.01 4.45 -10.67
C VAL A 68 1.45 5.78 -11.26
N LYS A 69 2.76 5.94 -11.52
CA LYS A 69 3.32 7.16 -12.11
C LYS A 69 2.67 7.48 -13.45
N ALA A 70 2.41 6.46 -14.28
CA ALA A 70 1.73 6.61 -15.57
C ALA A 70 0.30 7.16 -15.45
N GLU A 71 -0.39 6.91 -14.33
CA GLU A 71 -1.76 7.38 -14.05
C GLU A 71 -1.78 8.74 -13.33
N THR A 72 -0.62 9.25 -12.90
CA THR A 72 -0.50 10.54 -12.21
C THR A 72 -0.16 11.68 -13.15
N ASP A 73 -0.67 12.88 -12.84
CA ASP A 73 -0.22 14.09 -13.55
C ASP A 73 1.28 14.31 -13.28
N PRO A 74 2.14 14.37 -14.32
CA PRO A 74 3.58 14.48 -14.14
C PRO A 74 4.02 15.73 -13.37
N ALA A 75 3.32 16.86 -13.53
CA ALA A 75 3.66 18.09 -12.85
C ALA A 75 3.35 17.99 -11.34
N VAL A 76 2.23 17.36 -10.99
CA VAL A 76 1.86 17.09 -9.59
C VAL A 76 2.81 16.09 -8.95
N TYR A 77 3.16 15.02 -9.68
CA TYR A 77 4.08 14.01 -9.18
C TYR A 77 5.46 14.60 -8.88
N GLU A 78 6.02 15.38 -9.80
CA GLU A 78 7.31 16.06 -9.60
C GLU A 78 7.27 17.01 -8.39
N GLU A 79 6.19 17.78 -8.26
CA GLU A 79 6.02 18.73 -7.14
C GLU A 79 5.89 18.02 -5.78
N GLN A 80 5.12 16.93 -5.71
CA GLN A 80 4.73 16.31 -4.43
C GLN A 80 5.63 15.14 -4.02
N VAL A 81 6.23 14.42 -4.98
CA VAL A 81 6.94 13.15 -4.75
C VAL A 81 8.38 13.21 -5.24
N GLY A 82 8.67 13.93 -6.32
CA GLY A 82 9.95 13.88 -7.04
C GLY A 82 11.18 14.09 -6.15
N MET A 83 11.14 15.04 -5.21
CA MET A 83 12.24 15.26 -4.28
C MET A 83 12.52 14.04 -3.38
N MET A 84 11.46 13.39 -2.88
CA MET A 84 11.60 12.25 -1.99
C MET A 84 12.00 10.99 -2.77
N GLU A 85 11.48 10.80 -3.99
CA GLU A 85 11.83 9.66 -4.84
C GLU A 85 13.34 9.58 -5.08
N MET A 86 14.02 10.71 -5.26
CA MET A 86 15.47 10.77 -5.43
C MET A 86 16.28 10.36 -4.19
N VAL A 87 15.65 10.32 -3.01
CA VAL A 87 16.30 10.01 -1.72
C VAL A 87 15.97 8.59 -1.26
N MET A 88 14.82 8.06 -1.66
CA MET A 88 14.35 6.72 -1.29
C MET A 88 15.06 5.63 -2.11
N ASP A 89 15.19 4.44 -1.52
CA ASP A 89 15.57 3.24 -2.27
C ASP A 89 14.35 2.66 -2.99
N VAL A 90 13.97 3.30 -4.09
CA VAL A 90 12.80 2.91 -4.90
C VAL A 90 12.88 1.47 -5.39
N PRO A 91 14.04 0.96 -5.90
CA PRO A 91 14.16 -0.44 -6.28
C PRO A 91 13.84 -1.42 -5.14
N ALA A 92 14.33 -1.16 -3.93
CA ALA A 92 14.03 -2.02 -2.77
C ALA A 92 12.54 -1.97 -2.40
N ILE A 93 11.91 -0.78 -2.47
CA ILE A 93 10.46 -0.63 -2.23
C ILE A 93 9.67 -1.41 -3.28
N HIS A 94 10.04 -1.34 -4.56
CA HIS A 94 9.37 -2.08 -5.63
C HIS A 94 9.46 -3.59 -5.42
N GLU A 95 10.65 -4.11 -5.10
CA GLU A 95 10.86 -5.54 -4.86
C GLU A 95 9.98 -6.06 -3.71
N GLU A 96 9.94 -5.33 -2.60
CA GLU A 96 9.13 -5.67 -1.42
C GLU A 96 7.63 -5.65 -1.75
N MET A 97 7.16 -4.58 -2.39
CA MET A 97 5.76 -4.41 -2.76
C MET A 97 5.29 -5.47 -3.76
N GLU A 98 6.14 -5.81 -4.74
CA GLU A 98 5.84 -6.86 -5.71
C GLU A 98 5.78 -8.23 -5.04
N GLY A 99 6.66 -8.50 -4.07
CA GLY A 99 6.63 -9.71 -3.24
C GLY A 99 5.30 -9.88 -2.52
N ILE A 100 4.89 -8.85 -1.75
CA ILE A 100 3.62 -8.86 -1.01
C ILE A 100 2.43 -9.02 -1.96
N ARG A 101 2.40 -8.28 -3.07
CA ARG A 101 1.29 -8.38 -4.04
C ARG A 101 1.17 -9.79 -4.60
N LYS A 102 2.27 -10.42 -5.01
CA LYS A 102 2.25 -11.78 -5.57
C LYS A 102 1.73 -12.82 -4.58
N GLU A 103 2.03 -12.63 -3.29
CA GLU A 103 1.68 -13.60 -2.26
C GLU A 103 0.25 -13.40 -1.71
N TYR A 104 -0.17 -12.15 -1.51
CA TYR A 104 -1.35 -11.85 -0.68
C TYR A 104 -2.45 -11.05 -1.38
N CYS A 105 -2.20 -10.39 -2.51
CA CYS A 105 -3.28 -9.71 -3.26
C CYS A 105 -4.20 -10.73 -3.90
N ARG A 106 -5.51 -10.48 -3.80
CA ARG A 106 -6.56 -11.29 -4.42
C ARG A 106 -7.19 -10.63 -5.64
N TYR A 107 -7.04 -9.32 -5.79
CA TYR A 107 -7.69 -8.48 -6.79
C TYR A 107 -6.68 -7.72 -7.64
#